data_AF-A0A924EZI1-F1
#
_entry.id   AF-A0A924EZI1-F1
#
_cell.length_a   1.000
_cell.length_b   1.000
_cell.length_c   1.000
_cell.angle_alpha   90.00
_cell.angle_beta   90.00
_cell.angle_gamma   90.00
#
_symmetry.space_group_name_H-M   'P 1'
#
loop_
_entity.id
_entity.type
_entity.pdbx_description
1 polymer ?
#
loop_
_entity_poly.entity_id
_entity_poly.type
_entity_poly.pdbx_seq_one_letter_code
_entity_poly.pdbx_strand_id
1 'polypeptide(L)'
;MSLRPEPGQLRWMQLRVGLLAAAVLTVLVIPILRLDAVGSMFSTPVQFTVRLADGLGLREGSQVTVAGLPAGLIADLSVTSVRNGAGTVVSARVRMNAEQFALLRDDSRTRVRALGLLGDRLLDFSPGTPNR
;
A
#
# COMPACT_ATOMS: atom_id res chain seq x y z
N MET A 1 24.24 54.10 -31.12
CA MET A 1 25.15 53.34 -30.23
C MET A 1 24.51 51.97 -29.96
N SER A 2 24.69 50.99 -30.84
CA SER A 2 24.05 49.66 -30.71
C SER A 2 24.90 48.76 -29.82
N LEU A 3 24.44 48.51 -28.60
CA LEU A 3 25.04 47.54 -27.69
C LEU A 3 24.66 46.13 -28.19
N ARG A 4 25.55 45.49 -28.94
CA ARG A 4 25.45 44.05 -29.22
C ARG A 4 25.96 43.32 -27.97
N PRO A 5 25.12 42.56 -27.25
CA PRO A 5 25.58 41.77 -26.12
C PRO A 5 26.48 40.62 -26.61
N GLU A 6 27.62 40.46 -25.95
CA GLU A 6 28.60 39.39 -26.18
C GLU A 6 27.95 37.99 -26.00
N PRO A 7 28.18 37.03 -26.92
CA PRO A 7 27.49 35.73 -26.93
C PRO A 7 27.74 34.87 -25.67
N GLY A 8 28.80 35.15 -24.92
CA GLY A 8 29.10 34.47 -23.65
C GLY A 8 28.12 34.78 -22.52
N GLN A 9 27.58 36.01 -22.47
CA GLN A 9 26.65 36.42 -21.39
C GLN A 9 25.27 35.80 -21.55
N LEU A 10 24.77 35.64 -22.79
CA LEU A 10 23.48 34.98 -23.03
C LEU A 10 23.50 33.52 -22.61
N ARG A 11 24.58 32.78 -22.90
CA ARG A 11 24.74 31.38 -22.49
C ARG A 11 24.75 31.22 -20.96
N TRP A 12 25.35 32.17 -20.25
CA TRP A 12 25.42 32.15 -18.79
C TRP A 12 24.09 32.47 -18.12
N MET A 13 23.33 33.42 -18.69
CA MET A 13 21.96 33.72 -18.24
C MET A 13 21.00 32.58 -18.53
N GLN A 14 21.08 31.93 -19.70
CA GLN A 14 20.26 30.77 -20.03
C GLN A 14 20.51 29.60 -19.06
N LEU A 15 21.76 29.35 -18.67
CA LEU A 15 22.10 28.27 -17.74
C LEU A 15 21.57 28.54 -16.32
N ARG A 16 21.61 29.79 -15.87
CA ARG A 16 21.04 30.22 -14.57
C ARG A 16 19.51 30.09 -14.55
N VAL A 17 18.84 30.49 -15.63
CA VAL A 17 17.39 30.36 -15.74
C VAL A 17 16.98 28.89 -15.79
N GLY A 18 17.72 28.05 -16.53
CA GLY A 18 17.51 26.61 -16.54
C GLY A 18 17.69 25.96 -15.17
N LEU A 19 18.73 26.35 -14.42
CA LEU A 19 18.96 25.87 -13.06
C LEU A 19 17.85 26.31 -12.10
N LEU A 20 17.39 27.56 -12.20
CA LEU A 20 16.27 28.07 -11.39
C LEU A 20 14.99 27.29 -11.68
N ALA A 21 14.68 27.08 -12.97
CA ALA A 21 13.52 26.30 -13.39
C ALA A 21 13.61 24.85 -12.88
N ALA A 22 14.78 24.22 -12.98
CA ALA A 22 15.01 22.88 -12.45
C ALA A 22 14.85 22.82 -10.93
N ALA A 23 15.34 23.83 -10.20
CA ALA A 23 15.21 23.91 -8.74
C ALA A 23 13.74 24.03 -8.32
N VAL A 24 12.97 24.91 -8.96
CA VAL A 24 11.53 25.05 -8.70
C VAL A 24 10.78 23.74 -8.98
N LEU A 25 11.10 23.08 -10.10
CA LEU A 25 10.48 21.82 -10.48
C LEU A 25 10.83 20.70 -9.48
N THR A 26 12.06 20.68 -8.98
CA THR A 26 12.51 19.72 -7.97
C THR A 26 11.79 19.93 -6.64
N VAL A 27 11.63 21.17 -6.19
CA VAL A 27 10.86 21.51 -4.97
C VAL A 27 9.39 21.12 -5.10
N LEU A 28 8.84 21.12 -6.32
CA LEU A 28 7.47 20.68 -6.59
C LEU A 28 7.35 19.14 -6.64
N VAL A 29 8.29 18.47 -7.30
CA VAL A 29 8.25 17.02 -7.55
C VAL A 29 8.62 16.20 -6.31
N ILE A 30 9.64 16.61 -5.55
CA ILE A 30 10.08 15.89 -4.35
C ILE A 30 8.94 15.63 -3.35
N PRO A 31 8.14 16.62 -2.91
CA PRO A 31 7.08 16.36 -1.96
C PRO A 31 6.03 15.41 -2.52
N ILE A 32 5.68 15.53 -3.81
CA ILE A 32 4.73 14.62 -4.49
C ILE A 32 5.22 13.17 -4.44
N LEU A 33 6.50 12.93 -4.73
CA LEU A 33 7.10 11.60 -4.63
C LEU A 33 7.24 11.11 -3.17
N ARG A 34 7.28 12.04 -2.20
CA ARG A 34 7.36 11.72 -0.77
C ARG A 34 5.99 11.49 -0.12
N LEU A 35 4.87 11.87 -0.75
CA LEU A 35 3.52 11.66 -0.18
C LEU A 35 3.22 10.18 0.09
N ASP A 36 3.65 9.27 -0.78
CA ASP A 36 3.51 7.81 -0.60
C ASP A 36 4.44 7.29 0.51
N ALA A 37 5.63 7.89 0.62
CA ALA A 37 6.58 7.57 1.68
C ALA A 37 6.08 8.00 3.07
N VAL A 38 5.42 9.15 3.21
CA VAL A 38 4.94 9.64 4.52
C VAL A 38 3.98 8.64 5.19
N GLY A 39 3.15 7.93 4.42
CA GLY A 39 2.30 6.86 4.97
C GLY A 39 3.06 5.59 5.37
N SER A 40 4.12 5.21 4.65
CA SER A 40 4.87 3.97 4.92
C SER A 40 6.07 4.12 5.86
N MET A 41 6.62 5.33 6.05
CA MET A 41 7.78 5.57 6.92
C MET A 41 7.44 5.53 8.42
N PHE A 42 6.18 5.75 8.80
CA PHE A 42 5.74 5.69 10.19
C PHE A 42 5.21 4.32 10.63
N SER A 43 4.83 3.47 9.68
CA SER A 43 4.21 2.18 9.96
C SER A 43 5.02 1.05 9.33
N THR A 44 5.82 0.36 10.15
CA THR A 44 6.50 -0.87 9.73
C THR A 44 5.44 -1.89 9.30
N PRO A 45 5.39 -2.31 8.03
CA PRO A 45 4.34 -3.21 7.59
C PRO A 45 4.55 -4.60 8.20
N VAL A 46 3.57 -5.07 8.94
CA VAL A 46 3.53 -6.40 9.54
C VAL A 46 3.07 -7.40 8.49
N GLN A 47 3.83 -8.48 8.32
CA GLN A 47 3.45 -9.60 7.48
C GLN A 47 3.01 -10.77 8.34
N PHE A 48 1.83 -11.30 8.07
CA PHE A 48 1.29 -12.47 8.76
C PHE A 48 0.54 -13.35 7.77
N THR A 49 0.40 -14.63 8.11
CA THR A 49 -0.27 -15.61 7.25
C THR A 49 -1.61 -15.99 7.87
N VAL A 50 -2.69 -15.82 7.11
CA VAL A 50 -4.04 -16.21 7.50
C VAL A 50 -4.41 -17.48 6.77
N ARG A 51 -4.98 -18.44 7.50
CA ARG A 51 -5.51 -19.68 6.95
C ARG A 51 -7.02 -19.57 6.81
N LEU A 52 -7.49 -19.66 5.58
CA LEU A 52 -8.89 -19.60 5.21
C LEU A 52 -9.33 -21.01 4.76
N ALA A 53 -10.55 -21.38 5.15
CA ALA A 53 -11.15 -22.64 4.71
C ALA A 53 -11.46 -22.64 3.20
N ASP A 54 -11.61 -21.45 2.60
CA ASP A 54 -11.91 -21.32 1.18
C ASP A 54 -11.34 -20.00 0.62
N GLY A 55 -10.93 -20.04 -0.64
CA GLY A 55 -10.30 -18.90 -1.32
C GLY A 55 -11.30 -17.85 -1.81
N LEU A 56 -12.58 -18.22 -1.97
CA LEU A 56 -13.71 -17.34 -2.34
C LEU A 56 -13.42 -16.29 -3.45
N GLY A 57 -12.45 -16.53 -4.34
CA GLY A 57 -12.06 -15.60 -5.40
C GLY A 57 -11.08 -14.49 -4.99
N LEU A 58 -10.46 -14.58 -3.82
CA LEU A 58 -9.32 -13.72 -3.42
C LEU A 58 -8.16 -13.90 -4.40
N ARG A 59 -7.42 -12.82 -4.63
CA ARG A 59 -6.24 -12.81 -5.50
C ARG A 59 -5.09 -12.08 -4.81
N GLU A 60 -3.89 -12.30 -5.33
CA GLU A 60 -2.73 -11.45 -4.97
C GLU A 60 -3.06 -9.99 -5.31
N GLY A 61 -2.73 -9.09 -4.38
CA GLY A 61 -3.08 -7.67 -4.48
C GLY A 61 -4.50 -7.31 -4.04
N SER A 62 -5.35 -8.26 -3.65
CA SER A 62 -6.66 -7.93 -3.05
C SER A 62 -6.50 -7.05 -1.81
N GLN A 63 -7.44 -6.11 -1.64
CA GLN A 63 -7.42 -5.19 -0.52
C GLN A 63 -7.79 -5.89 0.79
N VAL A 64 -7.10 -5.49 1.87
CA VAL A 64 -7.38 -5.92 3.23
C VAL A 64 -7.92 -4.75 4.03
N THR A 65 -9.05 -4.96 4.69
CA THR A 65 -9.70 -3.96 5.55
C THR A 65 -9.80 -4.43 6.98
N VAL A 66 -9.78 -3.49 7.92
CA VAL A 66 -10.08 -3.72 9.34
C VAL A 66 -11.26 -2.84 9.69
N ALA A 67 -12.36 -3.44 10.13
CA ALA A 67 -13.63 -2.73 10.37
C ALA A 67 -14.10 -1.87 9.17
N GLY A 68 -13.80 -2.29 7.94
CA GLY A 68 -14.10 -1.52 6.73
C GLY A 68 -13.14 -0.38 6.39
N LEU A 69 -12.07 -0.17 7.17
CA LEU A 69 -10.99 0.77 6.83
C LEU A 69 -9.87 0.06 6.08
N PRO A 70 -9.29 0.66 5.01
CA PRO A 70 -8.17 0.06 4.30
C PRO A 70 -6.95 -0.06 5.22
N ALA A 71 -6.43 -1.28 5.36
CA ALA A 71 -5.35 -1.61 6.30
C ALA A 71 -4.13 -2.23 5.61
N GLY A 72 -4.30 -2.77 4.40
CA GLY A 72 -3.21 -3.42 3.68
C GLY A 72 -3.64 -4.13 2.40
N LEU A 73 -2.78 -5.04 1.94
CA LEU A 73 -2.93 -5.82 0.71
C LEU A 73 -2.51 -7.28 0.95
N ILE A 74 -3.06 -8.19 0.15
CA ILE A 74 -2.60 -9.58 0.10
C ILE A 74 -1.32 -9.63 -0.72
N ALA A 75 -0.23 -10.06 -0.10
CA ALA A 75 1.09 -10.17 -0.72
C ALA A 75 1.26 -11.45 -1.53
N ASP A 76 0.64 -12.56 -1.10
CA ASP A 76 0.78 -13.88 -1.72
C ASP A 76 -0.42 -14.75 -1.34
N LEU A 77 -0.89 -15.60 -2.26
CA LEU A 77 -1.99 -16.52 -2.01
C LEU A 77 -1.57 -17.93 -2.41
N SER A 78 -1.33 -18.78 -1.40
CA SER A 78 -0.91 -20.16 -1.62
C SER A 78 -2.01 -21.12 -1.17
N VAL A 79 -2.32 -22.10 -2.00
CA VAL A 79 -3.26 -23.17 -1.67
C VAL A 79 -2.48 -24.34 -1.08
N THR A 80 -2.69 -24.63 0.20
CA THR A 80 -2.11 -25.80 0.86
C THR A 80 -3.16 -26.89 0.99
N SER A 81 -2.98 -27.99 0.26
CA SER A 81 -3.77 -29.21 0.50
C SER A 81 -3.34 -29.81 1.84
N VAL A 82 -4.27 -29.90 2.79
CA VAL A 82 -3.97 -30.59 4.07
C VAL A 82 -3.97 -32.09 3.80
N ARG A 83 -2.80 -32.71 3.97
CA ARG A 83 -2.52 -34.12 3.65
C ARG A 83 -3.36 -35.15 4.45
N ASN A 84 -4.18 -34.71 5.40
CA ASN A 84 -4.98 -35.56 6.31
C ASN A 84 -6.50 -35.44 6.09
N GLY A 85 -6.97 -35.24 4.85
CA GLY A 85 -8.40 -35.36 4.51
C GLY A 85 -9.31 -34.20 4.96
N ALA A 86 -8.75 -33.10 5.47
CA ALA A 86 -9.50 -31.97 6.02
C ALA A 86 -9.83 -30.85 5.00
N GLY A 87 -9.76 -31.14 3.69
CA GLY A 87 -10.08 -30.18 2.63
C GLY A 87 -8.92 -29.27 2.22
N THR A 88 -9.19 -28.40 1.24
CA THR A 88 -8.26 -27.43 0.68
C THR A 88 -8.21 -26.20 1.60
N VAL A 89 -7.04 -25.86 2.14
CA VAL A 89 -6.86 -24.66 2.97
C VAL A 89 -6.09 -23.61 2.17
N VAL A 90 -6.62 -22.40 2.11
CA VAL A 90 -5.96 -21.28 1.42
C VAL A 90 -5.19 -20.47 2.46
N SER A 91 -3.88 -20.39 2.29
CA SER A 91 -3.00 -19.51 3.06
C SER A 91 -2.80 -18.18 2.32
N ALA A 92 -3.30 -17.10 2.91
CA ALA A 92 -3.09 -15.74 2.41
C ALA A 92 -2.00 -15.07 3.24
N ARG A 93 -0.90 -14.66 2.60
CA ARG A 93 0.10 -13.78 3.22
C ARG A 93 -0.41 -12.36 3.10
N VAL A 94 -0.71 -11.74 4.23
CA VAL A 94 -1.22 -10.38 4.29
C VAL A 94 -0.12 -9.46 4.76
N ARG A 95 0.01 -8.31 4.10
CA ARG A 95 0.86 -7.20 4.52
C ARG A 95 -0.03 -6.06 4.96
N MET A 96 0.02 -5.71 6.24
CA MET A 96 -0.78 -4.62 6.81
C MET A 96 0.10 -3.66 7.60
N ASN A 97 -0.35 -2.41 7.72
CA ASN A 97 0.30 -1.40 8.54
C ASN A 97 0.22 -1.73 10.05
N ALA A 98 1.29 -1.46 10.79
CA ALA A 98 1.38 -1.81 12.22
C ALA A 98 0.27 -1.17 13.09
N GLU A 99 -0.15 0.06 12.77
CA GLU A 99 -1.22 0.76 13.50
C GLU A 99 -2.55 0.00 13.42
N GLN A 100 -2.91 -0.49 12.23
CA GLN A 100 -4.12 -1.29 12.02
C GLN A 100 -3.94 -2.71 12.57
N PHE A 101 -2.73 -3.27 12.55
CA PHE A 101 -2.45 -4.57 13.17
C PHE A 101 -2.63 -4.53 14.68
N ALA A 102 -2.29 -3.42 15.33
CA ALA A 102 -2.49 -3.24 16.77
C ALA A 102 -3.98 -3.28 17.18
N LEU A 103 -4.90 -3.07 16.24
CA LEU A 103 -6.34 -3.22 16.47
C LEU A 103 -6.83 -4.67 16.37
N LEU A 104 -6.03 -5.57 15.77
CA LEU A 104 -6.34 -6.98 15.72
C LEU A 104 -5.95 -7.62 17.06
N ARG A 105 -6.90 -8.30 17.67
CA ARG A 105 -6.69 -9.14 18.85
C ARG A 105 -6.76 -10.62 18.45
N ASP A 106 -6.36 -11.51 19.34
CA ASP A 106 -6.34 -12.96 19.10
C ASP A 106 -7.74 -13.55 18.81
N ASP A 107 -8.82 -12.88 19.23
CA ASP A 107 -10.21 -13.25 18.95
C ASP A 107 -10.78 -12.61 17.66
N SER A 108 -9.93 -11.92 16.88
CA SER A 108 -10.34 -11.31 15.62
C SER A 108 -10.85 -12.35 14.63
N ARG A 109 -11.96 -12.00 13.95
CA ARG A 109 -12.59 -12.87 12.95
C ARG A 109 -12.37 -12.30 11.56
N THR A 110 -12.03 -13.18 10.62
CA THR A 110 -11.84 -12.84 9.21
C THR A 110 -13.06 -13.23 8.39
N ARG A 111 -13.51 -12.34 7.51
CA ARG A 111 -14.57 -12.63 6.54
C ARG A 111 -14.17 -12.13 5.16
N VAL A 112 -14.50 -12.91 4.13
CA VAL A 112 -14.35 -12.46 2.74
C VAL A 112 -15.62 -11.74 2.33
N ARG A 113 -15.50 -10.47 1.94
CA ARG A 113 -16.62 -9.64 1.49
C ARG A 113 -16.43 -9.29 0.01
N ALA A 114 -17.53 -9.11 -0.74
CA ALA A 114 -17.45 -8.56 -2.08
C ALA A 114 -17.36 -7.02 -2.01
N LEU A 115 -16.38 -6.44 -2.69
CA LEU A 115 -16.28 -5.01 -2.96
C LEU A 115 -17.25 -4.67 -4.11
N GLY A 116 -18.53 -4.53 -3.78
CA GLY A 116 -19.58 -4.20 -4.73
C GLY A 116 -20.15 -5.38 -5.51
N LEU A 117 -20.84 -5.08 -6.61
CA LEU A 117 -21.63 -6.05 -7.39
C LEU A 117 -20.84 -6.76 -8.49
N LEU A 118 -19.67 -6.24 -8.87
CA LEU A 118 -18.81 -6.80 -9.93
C LEU A 118 -17.95 -7.98 -9.47
N GLY A 119 -18.07 -8.39 -8.21
CA GLY A 119 -17.40 -9.58 -7.69
C GLY A 119 -15.93 -9.38 -7.33
N ASP A 120 -15.44 -8.14 -7.25
CA ASP A 120 -14.17 -7.90 -6.58
C ASP A 120 -14.29 -8.31 -5.10
N ARG A 121 -13.24 -8.91 -4.53
CA ARG A 121 -13.29 -9.55 -3.21
C ARG A 121 -12.21 -8.95 -2.33
N LEU A 122 -12.60 -8.58 -1.12
CA LEU A 122 -11.72 -8.05 -0.09
C LEU A 122 -11.73 -8.96 1.14
N LEU A 123 -10.64 -8.92 1.89
CA LEU A 123 -10.54 -9.61 3.18
C LEU A 123 -10.79 -8.59 4.30
N ASP A 124 -11.88 -8.79 5.04
CA ASP A 124 -12.32 -7.91 6.13
C ASP A 124 -12.00 -8.57 7.48
N PHE A 125 -11.29 -7.84 8.33
CA PHE A 125 -10.97 -8.24 9.69
C PHE A 125 -11.86 -7.47 10.66
N SER A 126 -12.54 -8.18 11.56
CA SER A 126 -13.22 -7.55 12.69
C SER A 126 -12.19 -7.27 13.80
N PRO A 127 -12.18 -6.05 14.38
CA PRO A 127 -11.49 -5.81 15.63
C PRO A 127 -11.97 -6.83 16.67
N GLY A 128 -11.04 -7.34 17.46
CA GLY A 128 -11.34 -8.22 18.58
C GLY A 128 -12.09 -7.49 19.69
N THR A 129 -12.56 -8.22 20.71
CA THR A 129 -13.21 -7.56 21.85
C THR A 129 -12.23 -6.64 22.60
N PRO A 130 -12.63 -5.40 22.95
CA PRO A 130 -11.76 -4.45 23.64
C PRO A 130 -11.50 -4.78 25.12
N ASN A 131 -11.89 -5.96 25.60
CA ASN A 131 -11.91 -6.27 27.03
C ASN A 131 -11.00 -7.47 27.38
N ARG A 132 -9.70 -7.18 27.52
CA ARG A 132 -8.80 -7.68 28.57
C ARG A 132 -7.45 -6.96 28.51
#